data_AF-A0A672ZVM2-F1
#
_entry.id   AF-A0A672ZVM2-F1
#
_cell.length_a   1.000
_cell.length_b   1.000
_cell.length_c   1.000
_cell.angle_alpha   90.00
_cell.angle_beta   90.00
_cell.angle_gamma   90.00
#
_symmetry.space_group_name_H-M   'P 1'
#
loop_
_entity.id
_entity.type
_entity.pdbx_description
1 polymer ?
#
loop_
_entity_poly.entity_id
_entity_poly.type
_entity_poly.pdbx_seq_one_letter_code
_entity_poly.pdbx_strand_id
1 'polypeptide(L)'
;MAAAASVFHRVRTGSKIGAQYDQDGNIIQVETREDEEQSVKLAEILELLLAAGYFRARIKGLSPFDKVVGGMTWCITTCNFDIDVDLLFQENSTIGQKIALTEKIVSVLPKMKCPHRLEPHQIQGLDFIHIYPVIQWLVKRAIETREEMGDYVRAYSISQFQKTHILPEDEEFLQRKDKAVKAVLDVLEVYKPQRRYRRQKEAGELMDEESRVHSTLLEYGRRYGFSKQPKQDKVDGQKASLSSGCPAAPPGMSEVSEEDDLQAAEEMRIKTLMTNMAAMASEEGKLTASAVGQIVGLQSEEIKQIASEYAGKQSELSSEERSERFGPLQQHRRAVASINKQIQDKTKQLEELRAKHAEVQSSCEEAKTILMEATEQSERLEKELKSVEEIEENADSGVLEKLRSLVTMNENLKQQEQEFRTHCREEMTRLQQNIEELKTASGQDTDEDKERNELIDKQYNTDRDKLHKIRLLMARRNREIAILQRKIDEVPSRAELTQYQKRFIELYSQVSATHKETKQFFTLYNTLDDKKVYLEKEANLLNSIHDNFQQAMASSAAKEQFLRQMEQIVEGIKQNRIKMEKKKQENKMRRDQLNDEYLELLDKQRLYFKTVKDFKEECRKNEMLLSKLRAKGAS
;
A
#
# COMPACT_ATOMS: atom_id res chain seq x y z
N MET A 1 12.90 -34.10 74.37
CA MET A 1 13.85 -33.53 73.38
C MET A 1 13.50 -34.13 72.02
N ALA A 2 13.25 -33.33 71.00
CA ALA A 2 12.92 -33.84 69.67
C ALA A 2 14.20 -34.20 68.90
N ALA A 3 14.24 -35.40 68.32
CA ALA A 3 15.29 -35.82 67.39
C ALA A 3 14.79 -35.63 65.96
N ALA A 4 15.53 -34.87 65.14
CA ALA A 4 15.11 -34.52 63.79
C ALA A 4 15.28 -35.70 62.81
N ALA A 5 14.22 -36.01 62.06
CA ALA A 5 14.29 -36.93 60.92
C ALA A 5 14.87 -36.21 59.68
N SER A 6 15.95 -36.75 59.12
CA SER A 6 16.59 -36.20 57.91
C SER A 6 15.81 -36.59 56.66
N VAL A 7 15.16 -35.62 56.02
CA VAL A 7 14.41 -35.80 54.76
C VAL A 7 15.23 -35.28 53.58
N PHE A 8 16.13 -36.11 53.06
CA PHE A 8 16.76 -35.90 51.75
C PHE A 8 16.92 -37.22 50.99
N HIS A 9 15.89 -37.59 50.22
CA HIS A 9 16.03 -38.60 49.17
C HIS A 9 16.51 -37.95 47.87
N ARG A 10 17.67 -38.39 47.39
CA ARG A 10 18.38 -37.82 46.24
C ARG A 10 17.89 -38.47 44.94
N VAL A 11 16.82 -37.93 44.34
CA VAL A 11 16.26 -38.45 43.09
C VAL A 11 17.21 -38.19 41.92
N ARG A 12 17.56 -39.26 41.18
CA ARG A 12 18.24 -39.16 39.88
C ARG A 12 17.23 -38.74 38.82
N THR A 13 17.51 -37.66 38.11
CA THR A 13 16.75 -37.24 36.93
C THR A 13 16.98 -38.22 35.78
N GLY A 14 15.94 -38.95 35.36
CA GLY A 14 16.05 -39.90 34.24
C GLY A 14 15.05 -41.07 34.23
N SER A 15 14.39 -41.39 35.34
CA SER A 15 13.27 -42.36 35.33
C SER A 15 11.93 -41.65 35.15
N LYS A 16 11.11 -42.14 34.22
CA LYS A 16 9.68 -41.84 34.22
C LYS A 16 9.09 -42.34 35.54
N ILE A 17 8.38 -41.48 36.27
CA ILE A 17 7.60 -41.89 37.44
C ILE A 17 6.54 -42.86 36.93
N GLY A 18 6.58 -44.11 37.42
CA GLY A 18 5.56 -45.09 37.10
C GLY A 18 4.22 -44.65 37.69
N ALA A 19 3.13 -44.83 36.94
CA ALA A 19 1.79 -44.57 37.44
C ALA A 19 1.58 -45.34 38.76
N GLN A 20 1.20 -44.62 39.82
CA GLN A 20 0.72 -45.26 41.04
C GLN A 20 -0.72 -45.70 40.80
N TYR A 21 -1.01 -46.93 41.19
CA TYR A 21 -2.34 -47.53 41.11
C TYR A 21 -2.84 -47.76 42.54
N ASP A 22 -4.10 -47.44 42.80
CA ASP A 22 -4.77 -47.85 44.04
C ASP A 22 -5.07 -49.36 44.05
N GLN A 23 -5.54 -49.88 45.18
CA GLN A 23 -5.78 -51.32 45.38
C GLN A 23 -6.79 -51.93 44.38
N ASP A 24 -7.64 -51.10 43.76
CA ASP A 24 -8.60 -51.49 42.72
C ASP A 24 -8.09 -51.27 41.27
N GLY A 25 -6.81 -50.97 41.08
CA GLY A 25 -6.16 -50.96 39.76
C GLY A 25 -6.38 -49.72 38.89
N ASN A 26 -6.91 -48.63 39.46
CA ASN A 26 -7.08 -47.34 38.77
C ASN A 26 -5.84 -46.44 38.92
N ILE A 27 -5.52 -45.69 37.86
CA ILE A 27 -4.39 -44.74 37.84
C ILE A 27 -4.73 -43.53 38.70
N ILE A 28 -3.92 -43.24 39.72
CA ILE A 28 -4.06 -42.04 40.55
C ILE A 28 -3.66 -40.82 39.71
N GLN A 29 -4.63 -40.02 39.29
CA GLN A 29 -4.37 -38.69 38.73
C GLN A 29 -4.00 -37.75 39.87
N VAL A 30 -2.78 -37.22 39.84
CA VAL A 30 -2.37 -36.13 40.74
C VAL A 30 -3.04 -34.85 40.25
N GLU A 31 -4.09 -34.42 40.93
CA GLU A 31 -4.72 -33.11 40.70
C GLU A 31 -3.72 -31.98 41.00
N THR A 32 -3.10 -31.45 39.95
CA THR A 32 -2.54 -30.10 40.00
C THR A 32 -3.70 -29.12 40.09
N ARG A 33 -3.88 -28.50 41.27
CA ARG A 33 -4.74 -27.32 41.40
C ARG A 33 -4.24 -26.23 40.44
N GLU A 34 -5.00 -25.98 39.38
CA GLU A 34 -4.85 -24.77 38.59
C GLU A 34 -5.57 -23.64 39.35
N ASP A 35 -4.82 -22.65 39.83
CA ASP A 35 -5.42 -21.51 40.55
C ASP A 35 -6.28 -20.69 39.57
N GLU A 36 -7.59 -20.66 39.80
CA GLU A 36 -8.56 -19.99 38.90
C GLU A 36 -8.19 -18.51 38.66
N GLU A 37 -7.64 -17.82 39.67
CA GLU A 37 -7.17 -16.43 39.60
C GLU A 37 -6.07 -16.22 38.53
N GLN A 38 -5.16 -17.19 38.35
CA GLN A 38 -4.11 -17.13 37.35
C GLN A 38 -4.71 -17.26 35.92
N SER A 39 -5.77 -18.05 35.76
CA SER A 39 -6.47 -18.18 34.47
C SER A 39 -7.19 -16.89 34.05
N VAL A 40 -7.80 -16.18 35.01
CA VAL A 40 -8.42 -14.87 34.79
C VAL A 40 -7.37 -13.83 34.42
N LYS A 41 -6.24 -13.78 35.13
CA LYS A 41 -5.14 -12.87 34.82
C LYS A 41 -4.50 -13.15 33.47
N LEU A 42 -4.38 -14.41 33.06
CA LEU A 42 -3.97 -14.75 31.69
C LEU A 42 -4.94 -14.21 30.63
N ALA A 43 -6.26 -14.30 30.86
CA ALA A 43 -7.25 -13.76 29.93
C ALA A 43 -7.11 -12.23 29.78
N GLU A 44 -7.00 -11.50 30.90
CA GLU A 44 -6.77 -10.04 30.90
C GLU A 44 -5.46 -9.66 30.17
N ILE A 45 -4.36 -10.40 30.40
CA ILE A 45 -3.08 -10.21 29.67
C ILE A 45 -3.27 -10.35 28.16
N LEU A 46 -3.98 -11.41 27.72
CA LEU A 46 -4.19 -11.67 26.31
C LEU A 46 -5.09 -10.60 25.66
N GLU A 47 -6.08 -10.09 26.38
CA GLU A 47 -6.94 -8.99 25.91
C GLU A 47 -6.17 -7.69 25.76
N LEU A 48 -5.34 -7.29 26.74
CA LEU A 48 -4.47 -6.12 26.64
C LEU A 48 -3.49 -6.21 25.47
N LEU A 49 -2.88 -7.38 25.26
CA LEU A 49 -1.98 -7.62 24.12
C LEU A 49 -2.73 -7.56 22.78
N LEU A 50 -3.96 -8.07 22.71
CA LEU A 50 -4.79 -7.98 21.50
C LEU A 50 -5.20 -6.54 21.19
N ALA A 51 -5.59 -5.76 22.21
CA ALA A 51 -5.90 -4.34 22.08
C ALA A 51 -4.69 -3.51 21.60
N ALA A 52 -3.47 -3.88 22.02
CA ALA A 52 -2.23 -3.26 21.53
C ALA A 52 -1.91 -3.58 20.05
N GLY A 53 -2.46 -4.68 19.52
CA GLY A 53 -2.23 -5.16 18.15
C GLY A 53 -1.43 -6.48 18.04
N TYR A 54 -1.17 -7.19 19.13
CA TYR A 54 -0.44 -8.46 19.13
C TYR A 54 -1.37 -9.66 18.85
N PHE A 55 -1.68 -9.90 17.58
CA PHE A 55 -2.65 -10.93 17.18
C PHE A 55 -2.24 -12.39 17.47
N ARG A 56 -0.95 -12.70 17.69
CA ARG A 56 -0.49 -14.07 18.00
C ARG A 56 -1.07 -14.62 19.31
N ALA A 57 -1.49 -13.75 20.23
CA ALA A 57 -2.22 -14.12 21.45
C ALA A 57 -3.51 -14.95 21.18
N ARG A 58 -4.18 -14.71 20.04
CA ARG A 58 -5.44 -15.40 19.67
C ARG A 58 -5.24 -16.83 19.14
N ILE A 59 -4.02 -17.22 18.78
CA ILE A 59 -3.74 -18.53 18.17
C ILE A 59 -3.99 -19.65 19.20
N LYS A 60 -4.90 -20.58 18.91
CA LYS A 60 -5.28 -21.66 19.86
C LYS A 60 -4.21 -22.73 20.07
N GLY A 61 -3.26 -22.88 19.13
CA GLY A 61 -2.19 -23.88 19.20
C GLY A 61 -0.89 -23.42 19.90
N LEU A 62 -0.81 -22.17 20.39
CA LEU A 62 0.39 -21.63 21.02
C LEU A 62 0.28 -21.71 22.55
N SER A 63 1.37 -22.08 23.25
CA SER A 63 1.33 -22.21 24.71
C SER A 63 1.12 -20.86 25.42
N PRO A 64 0.53 -20.83 26.63
CA PRO A 64 0.39 -19.60 27.41
C PRO A 64 1.72 -18.87 27.62
N PHE A 65 2.80 -19.60 27.89
CA PHE A 65 4.16 -19.05 27.98
C PHE A 65 4.55 -18.31 26.70
N ASP A 66 4.44 -18.96 25.54
CA ASP A 66 4.92 -18.40 24.27
C ASP A 66 4.06 -17.21 23.80
N LYS A 67 2.76 -17.17 24.16
CA LYS A 67 1.88 -16.01 23.95
C LYS A 67 2.31 -14.79 24.77
N VAL A 68 2.54 -15.00 26.07
CA VAL A 68 2.88 -13.94 27.03
C VAL A 68 4.29 -13.42 26.78
N VAL A 69 5.27 -14.30 26.65
CA VAL A 69 6.67 -13.96 26.35
C VAL A 69 6.81 -13.33 24.97
N GLY A 70 6.12 -13.87 23.96
CA GLY A 70 6.09 -13.28 22.62
C GLY A 70 5.44 -11.90 22.59
N GLY A 71 4.42 -11.66 23.42
CA GLY A 71 3.80 -10.34 23.61
C GLY A 71 4.75 -9.35 24.28
N MET A 72 5.43 -9.77 25.36
CA MET A 72 6.45 -8.95 26.04
C MET A 72 7.58 -8.56 25.09
N THR A 73 8.14 -9.49 24.31
CA THR A 73 9.17 -9.17 23.31
C THR A 73 8.63 -8.21 22.27
N TRP A 74 7.42 -8.43 21.73
CA TRP A 74 6.82 -7.54 20.73
C TRP A 74 6.66 -6.10 21.25
N CYS A 75 6.18 -5.91 22.48
CA CYS A 75 6.13 -4.58 23.09
C CYS A 75 7.51 -3.93 23.20
N ILE A 76 8.54 -4.70 23.57
CA ILE A 76 9.90 -4.17 23.74
C ILE A 76 10.54 -3.80 22.39
N THR A 77 10.35 -4.62 21.35
CA THR A 77 10.79 -4.30 19.98
C THR A 77 10.08 -3.07 19.43
N THR A 78 8.78 -2.91 19.71
CA THR A 78 7.99 -1.73 19.31
C THR A 78 8.53 -0.43 19.94
N CYS A 79 9.14 -0.52 21.12
CA CYS A 79 9.78 0.62 21.80
C CYS A 79 11.21 0.93 21.29
N ASN A 80 11.66 0.39 20.15
CA ASN A 80 13.04 0.52 19.62
C ASN A 80 14.16 0.02 20.55
N PHE A 81 13.89 -1.02 21.35
CA PHE A 81 14.95 -1.74 22.08
C PHE A 81 15.22 -3.10 21.45
N ASP A 82 16.45 -3.30 20.97
CA ASP A 82 16.90 -4.56 20.41
C ASP A 82 16.93 -5.65 21.50
N ILE A 83 15.94 -6.54 21.45
CA ILE A 83 16.09 -7.88 22.03
C ILE A 83 16.59 -8.78 20.91
N ASP A 84 17.85 -9.19 21.03
CA ASP A 84 18.52 -10.11 20.11
C ASP A 84 17.99 -11.55 20.32
N VAL A 85 16.75 -11.79 19.86
CA VAL A 85 16.00 -13.04 19.98
C VAL A 85 15.28 -13.35 18.68
N ASP A 86 15.63 -14.50 18.11
CA ASP A 86 15.00 -15.09 16.95
C ASP A 86 13.65 -15.76 17.36
N LEU A 87 12.64 -14.92 17.66
CA LEU A 87 11.30 -15.34 18.12
C LEU A 87 10.35 -15.74 16.97
N LEU A 88 10.95 -15.94 15.79
CA LEU A 88 10.34 -16.44 14.57
C LEU A 88 10.66 -17.95 14.45
N PHE A 89 9.63 -18.79 14.55
CA PHE A 89 9.63 -20.22 14.16
C PHE A 89 10.32 -21.28 15.05
N GLN A 90 10.30 -21.17 16.39
CA GLN A 90 10.60 -22.32 17.28
C GLN A 90 9.45 -22.68 18.22
N GLU A 91 8.40 -23.28 17.66
CA GLU A 91 7.17 -23.72 18.34
C GLU A 91 7.39 -24.79 19.44
N ASN A 92 8.60 -25.36 19.53
CA ASN A 92 9.02 -26.30 20.59
C ASN A 92 10.37 -25.89 21.19
N SER A 93 10.53 -24.62 21.54
CA SER A 93 11.76 -24.10 22.18
C SER A 93 12.12 -24.91 23.44
N THR A 94 13.36 -25.40 23.50
CA THR A 94 13.85 -26.21 24.63
C THR A 94 13.85 -25.41 25.93
N ILE A 95 13.75 -26.09 27.08
CA ILE A 95 13.66 -25.43 28.39
C ILE A 95 14.83 -24.46 28.66
N GLY A 96 16.04 -24.78 28.18
CA GLY A 96 17.21 -23.90 28.27
C GLY A 96 17.11 -22.64 27.40
N GLN A 97 16.51 -22.74 26.21
CA GLN A 97 16.22 -21.56 25.38
C GLN A 97 15.14 -20.68 26.01
N LYS A 98 14.11 -21.29 26.62
CA LYS A 98 13.05 -20.56 27.34
C LYS A 98 13.61 -19.79 28.55
N ILE A 99 14.55 -20.38 29.30
CA ILE A 99 15.25 -19.70 30.41
C ILE A 99 16.14 -18.56 29.91
N ALA A 100 16.99 -18.80 28.89
CA ALA A 100 17.85 -17.75 28.33
C ALA A 100 17.04 -16.57 27.73
N LEU A 101 15.84 -16.84 27.22
CA LEU A 101 14.90 -15.83 26.74
C LEU A 101 14.32 -14.98 27.88
N THR A 102 13.85 -15.59 28.97
CA THR A 102 13.31 -14.84 30.11
C THR A 102 14.38 -14.03 30.83
N GLU A 103 15.60 -14.55 30.96
CA GLU A 103 16.75 -13.79 31.47
C GLU A 103 17.06 -12.56 30.59
N LYS A 104 17.07 -12.71 29.26
CA LYS A 104 17.24 -11.58 28.32
C LYS A 104 16.17 -10.52 28.52
N ILE A 105 14.89 -10.89 28.57
CA ILE A 105 13.77 -9.95 28.76
C ILE A 105 13.89 -9.22 30.10
N VAL A 106 14.13 -9.95 31.19
CA VAL A 106 14.33 -9.35 32.53
C VAL A 106 15.54 -8.40 32.56
N SER A 107 16.59 -8.65 31.77
CA SER A 107 17.73 -7.73 31.67
C SER A 107 17.44 -6.40 30.94
N VAL A 108 16.36 -6.34 30.15
CA VAL A 108 15.97 -5.15 29.36
C VAL A 108 14.96 -4.27 30.11
N LEU A 109 14.07 -4.85 30.92
CA LEU A 109 13.08 -4.08 31.70
C LEU A 109 13.69 -2.93 32.56
N PRO A 110 14.85 -3.11 33.24
CA PRO A 110 15.52 -2.01 33.95
C PRO A 110 16.05 -0.91 33.02
N LYS A 111 16.50 -1.26 31.81
CA LYS A 111 17.00 -0.27 30.82
C LYS A 111 15.87 0.63 30.32
N MET A 112 14.66 0.09 30.21
CA MET A 112 13.45 0.84 29.87
C MET A 112 12.88 1.67 31.04
N LYS A 113 13.46 1.59 32.24
CA LYS A 113 12.94 2.19 33.48
C LYS A 113 11.54 1.68 33.85
N CYS A 114 11.28 0.38 33.68
CA CYS A 114 10.04 -0.23 34.18
C CYS A 114 10.00 -0.15 35.73
N PRO A 115 8.89 0.31 36.35
CA PRO A 115 8.79 0.44 37.81
C PRO A 115 8.55 -0.91 38.52
N HIS A 116 8.12 -1.94 37.79
CA HIS A 116 7.82 -3.26 38.33
C HIS A 116 9.03 -4.20 38.17
N ARG A 117 9.36 -4.93 39.24
CA ARG A 117 10.40 -5.97 39.24
C ARG A 117 9.79 -7.32 38.90
N LEU A 118 10.47 -8.07 38.04
CA LEU A 118 10.05 -9.38 37.56
C LEU A 118 11.28 -10.29 37.48
N GLU A 119 11.19 -11.48 38.05
CA GLU A 119 12.28 -12.46 38.05
C GLU A 119 12.09 -13.53 36.96
N PRO A 120 13.17 -14.12 36.40
CA PRO A 120 13.05 -15.11 35.33
C PRO A 120 12.20 -16.33 35.71
N HIS A 121 12.21 -16.72 37.00
CA HIS A 121 11.43 -17.83 37.51
C HIS A 121 9.91 -17.56 37.49
N GLN A 122 9.48 -16.30 37.63
CA GLN A 122 8.05 -15.95 37.67
C GLN A 122 7.42 -16.11 36.28
N ILE A 123 8.16 -15.72 35.23
CA ILE A 123 7.75 -15.90 33.83
C ILE A 123 7.74 -17.38 33.45
N GLN A 124 8.75 -18.15 33.89
CA GLN A 124 8.81 -19.60 33.65
C GLN A 124 7.73 -20.37 34.43
N GLY A 125 7.40 -19.93 35.64
CA GLY A 125 6.38 -20.49 36.51
C GLY A 125 4.94 -20.09 36.18
N LEU A 126 4.72 -19.33 35.10
CA LEU A 126 3.41 -18.84 34.67
C LEU A 126 2.66 -18.00 35.73
N ASP A 127 3.40 -17.18 36.49
CA ASP A 127 2.84 -16.32 37.52
C ASP A 127 2.25 -15.03 36.91
N PHE A 128 1.07 -15.14 36.31
CA PHE A 128 0.37 -14.07 35.60
C PHE A 128 0.00 -12.89 36.51
N ILE A 129 -0.17 -13.11 37.82
CA ILE A 129 -0.40 -12.04 38.80
C ILE A 129 0.76 -11.03 38.80
N HIS A 130 2.02 -11.50 38.83
CA HIS A 130 3.19 -10.62 38.82
C HIS A 130 3.59 -10.14 37.41
N ILE A 131 3.23 -10.90 36.37
CA ILE A 131 3.48 -10.51 34.97
C ILE A 131 2.50 -9.42 34.50
N TYR A 132 1.25 -9.42 34.96
CA TYR A 132 0.20 -8.51 34.49
C TYR A 132 0.58 -7.00 34.60
N PRO A 133 1.07 -6.48 35.74
CA PRO A 133 1.48 -5.06 35.84
C PRO A 133 2.62 -4.69 34.87
N VAL A 134 3.53 -5.62 34.60
CA VAL A 134 4.64 -5.41 33.66
C VAL A 134 4.12 -5.32 32.23
N ILE A 135 3.17 -6.18 31.84
CA ILE A 135 2.54 -6.15 30.52
C ILE A 135 1.67 -4.91 30.36
N GLN A 136 0.88 -4.53 31.37
CA GLN A 136 0.07 -3.31 31.33
C GLN A 136 0.95 -2.06 31.09
N TRP A 137 2.09 -1.98 31.77
CA TRP A 137 3.07 -0.91 31.57
C TRP A 137 3.75 -0.97 30.18
N LEU A 138 4.16 -2.15 29.72
CA LEU A 138 4.76 -2.35 28.40
C LEU A 138 3.80 -2.00 27.26
N VAL A 139 2.54 -2.40 27.36
CA VAL A 139 1.48 -2.08 26.37
C VAL A 139 1.24 -0.58 26.33
N LYS A 140 1.09 0.08 27.49
CA LYS A 140 0.96 1.54 27.54
C LYS A 140 2.14 2.24 26.86
N ARG A 141 3.37 1.84 27.20
CA ARG A 141 4.58 2.43 26.61
C ARG A 141 4.67 2.17 25.10
N ALA A 142 4.33 0.98 24.63
CA ALA A 142 4.35 0.63 23.21
C ALA A 142 3.31 1.42 22.39
N ILE A 143 2.16 1.78 22.99
CA ILE A 143 1.17 2.66 22.37
C ILE A 143 1.71 4.11 22.30
N GLU A 144 2.24 4.65 23.40
CA GLU A 144 2.88 5.98 23.44
C GLU A 144 3.97 6.13 22.36
N THR A 145 4.93 5.19 22.29
CA THR A 145 6.02 5.23 21.31
C THR A 145 5.52 5.00 19.87
N ARG A 146 4.41 4.28 19.66
CA ARG A 146 3.80 4.10 18.34
C ARG A 146 3.07 5.36 17.87
N GLU A 147 2.51 6.15 18.78
CA GLU A 147 1.93 7.46 18.48
C GLU A 147 3.03 8.47 18.12
N GLU A 148 4.10 8.56 18.93
CA GLU A 148 5.25 9.44 18.69
C GLU A 148 6.00 9.13 17.37
N MET A 149 6.15 7.85 17.02
CA MET A 149 6.98 7.41 15.89
C MET A 149 6.16 6.99 14.66
N GLY A 150 4.83 6.93 14.75
CA GLY A 150 3.93 6.45 13.70
C GLY A 150 4.02 7.28 12.41
N ASP A 151 4.05 8.60 12.52
CA ASP A 151 4.19 9.51 11.38
C ASP A 151 5.55 9.38 10.70
N TYR A 152 6.63 9.24 11.48
CA TYR A 152 7.97 9.01 10.94
C TYR A 152 8.06 7.68 10.17
N VAL A 153 7.54 6.59 10.75
CA VAL A 153 7.53 5.27 10.10
C VAL A 153 6.65 5.30 8.85
N ARG A 154 5.48 5.96 8.88
CA ARG A 154 4.64 6.15 7.69
C ARG A 154 5.36 6.92 6.59
N ALA A 155 5.97 8.07 6.92
CA ALA A 155 6.70 8.88 5.95
C ALA A 155 7.91 8.13 5.36
N TYR A 156 8.64 7.38 6.20
CA TYR A 156 9.73 6.52 5.77
C TYR A 156 9.25 5.40 4.83
N SER A 157 8.16 4.70 5.17
CA SER A 157 7.56 3.66 4.34
C SER A 157 7.09 4.21 2.98
N ILE A 158 6.43 5.37 2.96
CA ILE A 158 6.03 6.05 1.72
C ILE A 158 7.28 6.40 0.88
N SER A 159 8.32 6.96 1.49
CA SER A 159 9.58 7.28 0.80
C SER A 159 10.28 6.04 0.22
N GLN A 160 10.29 4.90 0.91
CA GLN A 160 10.88 3.66 0.38
C GLN A 160 10.02 3.04 -0.73
N PHE A 161 8.69 3.14 -0.62
CA PHE A 161 7.78 2.70 -1.68
C PHE A 161 7.97 3.53 -2.96
N GLN A 162 7.93 4.87 -2.85
CA GLN A 162 8.07 5.82 -3.96
C GLN A 162 9.42 5.75 -4.71
N LYS A 163 10.47 5.19 -4.09
CA LYS A 163 11.75 4.92 -4.78
C LYS A 163 11.68 3.77 -5.78
N THR A 164 10.71 2.87 -5.62
CA THR A 164 10.68 1.57 -6.33
C THR A 164 9.39 1.41 -7.16
N HIS A 165 8.31 2.07 -6.74
CA HIS A 165 7.01 2.04 -7.40
C HIS A 165 6.42 3.46 -7.46
N ILE A 166 5.88 3.81 -8.62
CA ILE A 166 5.15 5.05 -8.87
C ILE A 166 3.66 4.71 -8.86
N LEU A 167 2.82 5.50 -8.18
CA LEU A 167 1.38 5.30 -8.20
C LEU A 167 0.78 5.90 -9.50
N PRO A 168 -0.32 5.35 -10.04
CA PRO A 168 -1.01 5.97 -11.18
C PRO A 168 -1.40 7.44 -10.92
N GLU A 169 -1.76 7.77 -9.66
CA GLU A 169 -2.04 9.13 -9.22
C GLU A 169 -0.80 10.05 -9.30
N ASP A 170 0.41 9.53 -9.06
CA ASP A 170 1.67 10.27 -9.19
C ASP A 170 2.01 10.53 -10.67
N GLU A 171 1.75 9.56 -11.56
CA GLU A 171 1.91 9.77 -13.02
C GLU A 171 0.92 10.81 -13.56
N GLU A 172 -0.35 10.74 -13.16
CA GLU A 172 -1.32 11.78 -13.49
C GLU A 172 -0.93 13.15 -12.95
N PHE A 173 -0.40 13.21 -11.73
CA PHE A 173 0.08 14.45 -11.13
C PHE A 173 1.27 15.03 -11.89
N LEU A 174 2.23 14.19 -12.32
CA LEU A 174 3.36 14.61 -13.16
C LEU A 174 2.87 15.16 -14.51
N GLN A 175 1.95 14.47 -15.18
CA GLN A 175 1.36 14.94 -16.45
C GLN A 175 0.54 16.23 -16.28
N ARG A 176 -0.19 16.37 -15.17
CA ARG A 176 -0.93 17.60 -14.82
C ARG A 176 0.02 18.75 -14.48
N LYS A 177 1.14 18.48 -13.80
CA LYS A 177 2.16 19.47 -13.44
C LYS A 177 2.76 20.12 -14.68
N ASP A 178 3.16 19.35 -15.68
CA ASP A 178 3.74 19.92 -16.91
C ASP A 178 2.72 20.75 -17.71
N LYS A 179 1.45 20.32 -17.73
CA LYS A 179 0.34 21.12 -18.32
C LYS A 179 0.09 22.41 -17.55
N ALA A 180 0.13 22.37 -16.21
CA ALA A 180 -0.05 23.55 -15.36
C ALA A 180 1.12 24.53 -15.48
N VAL A 181 2.37 24.04 -15.54
CA VAL A 181 3.56 24.87 -15.76
C VAL A 181 3.50 25.55 -17.13
N LYS A 182 3.10 24.84 -18.20
CA LYS A 182 2.86 25.44 -19.51
C LYS A 182 1.77 26.51 -19.45
N ALA A 183 0.60 26.20 -18.87
CA ALA A 183 -0.47 27.19 -18.74
C ALA A 183 -0.05 28.46 -17.97
N VAL A 184 0.77 28.33 -16.91
CA VAL A 184 1.32 29.49 -16.18
C VAL A 184 2.30 30.30 -17.05
N LEU A 185 3.15 29.64 -17.85
CA LEU A 185 4.04 30.30 -18.80
C LEU A 185 3.28 30.98 -19.94
N ASP A 186 2.27 30.33 -20.51
CA ASP A 186 1.41 30.87 -21.57
C ASP A 186 0.63 32.10 -21.08
N VAL A 187 0.10 32.05 -19.86
CA VAL A 187 -0.51 33.21 -19.18
C VAL A 187 0.53 34.33 -18.98
N LEU A 188 1.74 34.01 -18.49
CA LEU A 188 2.83 34.99 -18.39
C LEU A 188 3.20 35.61 -19.74
N GLU A 189 3.13 34.87 -20.84
CA GLU A 189 3.37 35.37 -22.20
C GLU A 189 2.25 36.30 -22.69
N VAL A 190 0.99 35.89 -22.54
CA VAL A 190 -0.20 36.65 -22.96
C VAL A 190 -0.31 37.98 -22.21
N TYR A 191 0.06 38.02 -20.92
CA TYR A 191 0.03 39.23 -20.11
C TYR A 191 1.35 40.03 -20.12
N LYS A 192 2.30 39.75 -21.04
CA LYS A 192 3.50 40.60 -21.24
C LYS A 192 3.11 42.05 -21.58
N PRO A 193 3.60 43.07 -20.86
CA PRO A 193 3.29 44.46 -21.17
C PRO A 193 3.82 44.90 -22.54
N GLN A 194 2.92 45.03 -23.53
CA GLN A 194 3.26 45.54 -24.86
C GLN A 194 3.20 47.08 -24.89
N ARG A 195 4.26 47.71 -25.39
CA ARG A 195 4.39 49.17 -25.51
C ARG A 195 3.71 49.64 -26.81
N ARG A 196 2.57 50.32 -26.69
CA ARG A 196 1.72 50.79 -27.81
C ARG A 196 2.17 52.12 -28.42
N TYR A 197 2.73 53.01 -27.61
CA TYR A 197 3.15 54.35 -28.04
C TYR A 197 4.63 54.58 -27.73
N ARG A 198 5.30 55.42 -28.53
CA ARG A 198 6.71 55.78 -28.34
C ARG A 198 6.87 57.30 -28.41
N ARG A 199 7.62 57.88 -27.48
CA ARG A 199 7.94 59.31 -27.49
C ARG A 199 8.80 59.65 -28.71
N GLN A 200 8.53 60.80 -29.34
CA GLN A 200 9.48 61.43 -30.25
C GLN A 200 10.70 61.92 -29.47
N LYS A 201 11.89 61.85 -30.06
CA LYS A 201 13.17 62.08 -29.35
C LYS A 201 13.35 63.52 -28.85
N GLU A 202 12.69 64.48 -29.48
CA GLU A 202 12.87 65.93 -29.21
C GLU A 202 11.91 66.47 -28.13
N ALA A 203 10.89 65.70 -27.73
CA ALA A 203 9.93 66.09 -26.68
C ALA A 203 10.42 65.79 -25.24
N GLY A 204 11.73 65.61 -25.05
CA GLY A 204 12.33 65.07 -23.81
C GLY A 204 12.66 66.09 -22.72
N GLU A 205 12.89 67.36 -23.07
CA GLU A 205 13.55 68.33 -22.17
C GLU A 205 12.61 69.26 -21.38
N LEU A 206 11.32 69.31 -21.70
CA LEU A 206 10.37 70.29 -21.14
C LEU A 206 9.04 69.67 -20.71
N MET A 207 9.06 68.73 -19.76
CA MET A 207 7.83 68.19 -19.14
C MET A 207 7.99 67.89 -17.65
N ASP A 208 6.97 68.32 -16.90
CA ASP A 208 6.78 68.14 -15.46
C ASP A 208 6.74 66.67 -15.03
N GLU A 209 6.97 66.37 -13.75
CA GLU A 209 7.07 64.98 -13.26
C GLU A 209 5.79 64.19 -13.51
N GLU A 210 4.62 64.79 -13.24
CA GLU A 210 3.31 64.21 -13.51
C GLU A 210 3.12 63.88 -14.99
N SER A 211 3.55 64.79 -15.88
CA SER A 211 3.46 64.58 -17.34
C SER A 211 4.37 63.43 -17.80
N ARG A 212 5.48 63.17 -17.10
CA ARG A 212 6.38 62.03 -17.34
C ARG A 212 5.76 60.71 -16.91
N VAL A 213 5.04 60.68 -15.79
CA VAL A 213 4.27 59.52 -15.32
C VAL A 213 3.12 59.21 -16.30
N HIS A 214 2.32 60.23 -16.65
CA HIS A 214 1.22 60.11 -17.60
C HIS A 214 1.68 59.55 -18.95
N SER A 215 2.75 60.11 -19.54
CA SER A 215 3.31 59.59 -20.80
C SER A 215 3.81 58.14 -20.66
N THR A 216 4.43 57.75 -19.54
CA THR A 216 4.90 56.36 -19.33
C THR A 216 3.74 55.37 -19.19
N LEU A 217 2.64 55.75 -18.55
CA LEU A 217 1.42 54.95 -18.51
C LEU A 217 0.78 54.83 -19.90
N LEU A 218 0.76 55.94 -20.65
CA LEU A 218 0.23 56.01 -22.01
C LEU A 218 1.02 55.10 -22.97
N GLU A 219 2.35 55.00 -22.82
CA GLU A 219 3.20 54.08 -23.59
C GLU A 219 2.73 52.62 -23.50
N TYR A 220 2.15 52.18 -22.37
CA TYR A 220 1.57 50.84 -22.18
C TYR A 220 0.03 50.84 -22.26
N GLY A 221 -0.57 51.90 -22.82
CA GLY A 221 -2.01 52.00 -23.07
C GLY A 221 -2.88 52.24 -21.84
N ARG A 222 -2.30 52.58 -20.68
CA ARG A 222 -3.06 52.93 -19.46
C ARG A 222 -3.20 54.45 -19.35
N ARG A 223 -4.40 54.92 -18.99
CA ARG A 223 -4.64 56.31 -18.59
C ARG A 223 -4.69 56.37 -17.07
N TYR A 224 -4.20 57.46 -16.49
CA TYR A 224 -4.43 57.76 -15.07
C TYR A 224 -5.93 58.01 -14.84
N GLY A 225 -6.43 57.83 -13.62
CA GLY A 225 -7.83 58.08 -13.24
C GLY A 225 -8.87 56.99 -13.54
N PHE A 226 -8.68 56.10 -14.53
CA PHE A 226 -9.68 55.07 -14.87
C PHE A 226 -9.68 53.83 -13.95
N SER A 227 -10.05 54.03 -12.68
CA SER A 227 -10.50 52.94 -11.80
C SER A 227 -12.01 52.74 -11.94
N LYS A 228 -12.43 51.69 -12.67
CA LYS A 228 -13.84 51.27 -12.68
C LYS A 228 -14.20 50.71 -11.30
N GLN A 229 -14.78 51.53 -10.43
CA GLN A 229 -15.54 50.98 -9.30
C GLN A 229 -16.77 50.24 -9.85
N PRO A 230 -17.01 48.98 -9.43
CA PRO A 230 -18.22 48.27 -9.83
C PRO A 230 -19.42 48.88 -9.12
N LYS A 231 -20.47 49.23 -9.88
CA LYS A 231 -21.77 49.61 -9.31
C LYS A 231 -22.30 48.42 -8.51
N GLN A 232 -22.57 48.65 -7.23
CA GLN A 232 -23.12 47.65 -6.33
C GLN A 232 -24.66 47.69 -6.43
N ASP A 233 -25.25 46.70 -7.09
CA ASP A 233 -26.70 46.52 -7.08
C ASP A 233 -27.19 46.04 -5.71
N LYS A 234 -28.33 46.57 -5.28
CA LYS A 234 -28.94 46.30 -3.97
C LYS A 234 -29.72 44.99 -3.98
N VAL A 235 -29.42 44.09 -3.04
CA VAL A 235 -30.36 43.11 -2.51
C VAL A 235 -30.18 43.01 -0.99
N ASP A 236 -31.29 43.01 -0.24
CA ASP A 236 -31.32 43.00 1.23
C ASP A 236 -30.85 41.67 1.85
N GLY A 237 -30.33 41.70 3.10
CA GLY A 237 -29.87 40.44 3.71
C GLY A 237 -29.26 40.39 5.12
N GLN A 238 -29.65 41.27 6.06
CA GLN A 238 -29.49 41.11 7.54
C GLN A 238 -28.15 40.70 8.21
N LYS A 239 -27.75 41.59 9.15
CA LYS A 239 -27.30 41.36 10.55
C LYS A 239 -25.80 41.25 10.94
N ALA A 240 -25.56 41.91 12.08
CA ALA A 240 -24.45 41.82 13.05
C ALA A 240 -23.13 42.54 12.67
N SER A 241 -22.85 43.78 13.11
CA SER A 241 -22.49 44.25 14.48
C SER A 241 -21.06 43.81 14.91
N LEU A 242 -20.11 44.61 15.40
CA LEU A 242 -19.99 45.97 16.00
C LEU A 242 -18.47 46.37 15.92
N SER A 243 -17.89 47.53 16.29
CA SER A 243 -18.31 48.81 16.93
C SER A 243 -17.16 49.85 16.83
N SER A 244 -17.46 51.15 17.12
CA SER A 244 -16.54 52.22 17.58
C SER A 244 -15.69 52.95 16.51
N GLY A 245 -15.60 54.28 16.47
CA GLY A 245 -16.22 55.32 17.30
C GLY A 245 -16.04 56.76 16.72
N CYS A 246 -16.98 57.65 17.07
CA CYS A 246 -17.16 59.06 16.61
C CYS A 246 -16.07 60.07 17.09
N PRO A 247 -16.01 61.37 16.63
CA PRO A 247 -17.16 62.27 16.33
C PRO A 247 -17.09 63.36 15.21
N ALA A 248 -18.29 63.78 14.77
CA ALA A 248 -18.78 65.12 14.29
C ALA A 248 -17.85 66.07 13.47
N ALA A 249 -18.14 66.37 12.18
CA ALA A 249 -19.12 67.35 11.62
C ALA A 249 -18.68 68.85 11.70
N PRO A 250 -19.07 69.79 10.80
CA PRO A 250 -20.18 69.81 9.83
C PRO A 250 -19.74 70.13 8.35
N PRO A 251 -20.65 70.30 7.35
CA PRO A 251 -20.31 70.20 5.92
C PRO A 251 -20.11 71.53 5.18
N GLY A 252 -19.34 71.50 4.08
CA GLY A 252 -19.28 72.56 3.06
C GLY A 252 -19.53 72.00 1.65
N MET A 253 -20.61 72.42 1.00
CA MET A 253 -20.84 72.12 -0.43
C MET A 253 -20.06 73.12 -1.29
N SER A 254 -19.00 72.69 -1.97
CA SER A 254 -18.39 73.43 -3.10
C SER A 254 -17.50 72.59 -4.04
N GLU A 255 -16.93 71.46 -3.61
CA GLU A 255 -15.82 70.79 -4.34
C GLU A 255 -16.21 70.12 -5.68
N VAL A 256 -17.49 69.75 -5.88
CA VAL A 256 -17.92 68.98 -7.07
C VAL A 256 -17.71 69.74 -8.40
N SER A 257 -17.66 71.07 -8.39
CA SER A 257 -17.41 71.85 -9.61
C SER A 257 -15.91 72.00 -9.94
N GLU A 258 -15.04 71.97 -8.94
CA GLU A 258 -13.59 72.12 -9.16
C GLU A 258 -12.95 70.80 -9.62
N GLU A 259 -13.45 69.65 -9.15
CA GLU A 259 -13.00 68.33 -9.62
C GLU A 259 -13.32 68.08 -11.10
N ASP A 260 -14.49 68.50 -11.60
CA ASP A 260 -14.90 68.31 -13.00
C ASP A 260 -14.09 69.23 -13.95
N ASP A 261 -13.84 70.48 -13.57
CA ASP A 261 -13.00 71.41 -14.36
C ASP A 261 -11.53 70.98 -14.38
N LEU A 262 -10.99 70.45 -13.26
CA LEU A 262 -9.66 69.87 -13.21
C LEU A 262 -9.54 68.61 -14.09
N GLN A 263 -10.54 67.72 -14.04
CA GLN A 263 -10.60 66.55 -14.92
C GLN A 263 -10.66 66.94 -16.40
N ALA A 264 -11.45 67.96 -16.77
CA ALA A 264 -11.51 68.46 -18.14
C ALA A 264 -10.15 69.06 -18.60
N ALA A 265 -9.47 69.80 -17.72
CA ALA A 265 -8.15 70.34 -17.99
C ALA A 265 -7.08 69.24 -18.16
N GLU A 266 -7.10 68.21 -17.31
CA GLU A 266 -6.24 67.03 -17.45
C GLU A 266 -6.54 66.23 -18.73
N GLU A 267 -7.82 66.05 -19.09
CA GLU A 267 -8.18 65.30 -20.30
C GLU A 267 -7.70 66.03 -21.57
N MET A 268 -7.76 67.36 -21.59
CA MET A 268 -7.17 68.19 -22.66
C MET A 268 -5.63 68.11 -22.68
N ARG A 269 -5.00 68.07 -21.51
CA ARG A 269 -3.54 67.85 -21.37
C ARG A 269 -3.14 66.47 -21.92
N ILE A 270 -3.92 65.42 -21.63
CA ILE A 270 -3.74 64.05 -22.13
C ILE A 270 -4.02 63.93 -23.63
N LYS A 271 -5.05 64.60 -24.16
CA LYS A 271 -5.32 64.67 -25.61
C LYS A 271 -4.15 65.32 -26.37
N THR A 272 -3.62 66.42 -25.83
CA THR A 272 -2.43 67.10 -26.39
C THR A 272 -1.19 66.19 -26.35
N LEU A 273 -1.01 65.43 -25.25
CA LEU A 273 0.05 64.43 -25.13
C LEU A 273 -0.08 63.29 -26.15
N MET A 274 -1.31 62.81 -26.42
CA MET A 274 -1.58 61.78 -27.44
C MET A 274 -1.21 62.25 -28.85
N THR A 275 -1.52 63.50 -29.21
CA THR A 275 -1.16 64.08 -30.52
C THR A 275 0.36 64.13 -30.73
N ASN A 276 1.13 64.34 -29.65
CA ASN A 276 2.61 64.37 -29.68
C ASN A 276 3.26 62.97 -29.60
N MET A 277 2.49 61.88 -29.52
CA MET A 277 3.01 60.51 -29.52
C MET A 277 2.71 59.79 -30.83
N ALA A 278 3.78 59.44 -31.56
CA ALA A 278 3.64 58.58 -32.73
C ALA A 278 3.21 57.16 -32.31
N ALA A 279 2.06 56.72 -32.81
CA ALA A 279 1.64 55.33 -32.71
C ALA A 279 2.58 54.46 -33.56
N MET A 280 3.04 53.32 -33.02
CA MET A 280 3.71 52.31 -33.84
C MET A 280 2.65 51.65 -34.73
N ALA A 281 2.74 51.86 -36.04
CA ALA A 281 1.89 51.20 -37.01
C ALA A 281 2.16 49.69 -37.02
N SER A 282 1.10 48.92 -36.81
CA SER A 282 1.01 47.53 -37.26
C SER A 282 -0.31 47.41 -38.02
N GLU A 283 -0.20 47.06 -39.30
CA GLU A 283 -1.28 46.87 -40.28
C GLU A 283 -2.02 48.13 -40.75
N GLU A 284 -1.63 48.61 -41.93
CA GLU A 284 -2.46 49.50 -42.76
C GLU A 284 -3.58 48.70 -43.46
N GLY A 285 -4.76 49.31 -43.62
CA GLY A 285 -5.71 48.91 -44.66
C GLY A 285 -6.96 48.13 -44.22
N LYS A 286 -7.99 48.86 -43.77
CA LYS A 286 -9.42 48.55 -44.07
C LYS A 286 -10.34 49.73 -43.70
N LEU A 287 -10.80 50.46 -44.71
CA LEU A 287 -11.99 51.31 -44.59
C LEU A 287 -13.24 50.41 -44.74
N THR A 288 -14.20 50.50 -43.83
CA THR A 288 -15.37 49.62 -43.80
C THR A 288 -16.42 50.06 -44.82
N ALA A 289 -16.72 49.18 -45.79
CA ALA A 289 -17.69 49.41 -46.88
C ALA A 289 -19.13 49.72 -46.43
N SER A 290 -19.45 49.54 -45.14
CA SER A 290 -20.76 49.87 -44.54
C SER A 290 -21.17 51.34 -44.73
N ALA A 291 -20.19 52.27 -44.77
CA ALA A 291 -20.47 53.70 -44.88
C ALA A 291 -20.96 54.16 -46.27
N VAL A 292 -20.79 53.34 -47.32
CA VAL A 292 -21.17 53.70 -48.71
C VAL A 292 -22.57 53.18 -49.08
N GLY A 293 -23.06 52.14 -48.40
CA GLY A 293 -24.35 51.51 -48.71
C GLY A 293 -25.59 52.35 -48.39
N GLN A 294 -25.52 53.26 -47.42
CA GLN A 294 -26.70 54.04 -46.96
C GLN A 294 -27.10 55.18 -47.90
N ILE A 295 -26.27 55.57 -48.86
CA ILE A 295 -26.51 56.74 -49.73
C ILE A 295 -27.23 56.37 -51.05
N VAL A 296 -27.15 55.11 -51.49
CA VAL A 296 -27.67 54.68 -52.81
C VAL A 296 -29.10 54.10 -52.74
N GLY A 297 -29.59 53.74 -51.55
CA GLY A 297 -30.91 53.08 -51.41
C GLY A 297 -32.13 53.98 -51.67
N LEU A 298 -32.00 55.29 -51.43
CA LEU A 298 -33.13 56.23 -51.29
C LEU A 298 -33.78 56.71 -52.60
N GLN A 299 -33.38 56.20 -53.78
CA GLN A 299 -33.95 56.60 -55.08
C GLN A 299 -34.54 55.45 -55.89
N SER A 300 -34.77 54.28 -55.27
CA SER A 300 -35.24 53.08 -55.97
C SER A 300 -36.77 52.83 -55.91
N GLU A 301 -37.49 53.44 -54.97
CA GLU A 301 -38.95 53.24 -54.81
C GLU A 301 -39.80 54.15 -55.71
N GLU A 302 -39.35 55.39 -55.98
CA GLU A 302 -40.10 56.37 -56.80
C GLU A 302 -40.25 55.95 -58.27
N ILE A 303 -39.33 55.12 -58.79
CA ILE A 303 -39.34 54.65 -60.19
C ILE A 303 -40.43 53.58 -60.42
N LYS A 304 -40.81 52.81 -59.38
CA LYS A 304 -41.82 51.74 -59.53
C LYS A 304 -43.25 52.25 -59.66
N GLN A 305 -43.60 53.36 -59.02
CA GLN A 305 -44.97 53.87 -59.00
C GLN A 305 -45.37 54.51 -60.36
N ILE A 306 -44.44 55.17 -61.04
CA ILE A 306 -44.65 55.81 -62.33
C ILE A 306 -44.93 54.78 -63.45
N ALA A 307 -44.35 53.58 -63.36
CA ALA A 307 -44.53 52.52 -64.35
C ALA A 307 -45.96 51.92 -64.34
N SER A 308 -46.59 51.80 -63.16
CA SER A 308 -47.96 51.26 -63.04
C SER A 308 -49.04 52.20 -63.58
N GLU A 309 -48.89 53.52 -63.41
CA GLU A 309 -49.91 54.49 -63.86
C GLU A 309 -49.97 54.67 -65.38
N TYR A 310 -48.88 54.37 -66.09
CA TYR A 310 -48.84 54.41 -67.56
C TYR A 310 -49.57 53.23 -68.22
N ALA A 311 -49.59 52.06 -67.56
CA ALA A 311 -50.23 50.85 -68.10
C ALA A 311 -51.78 50.90 -68.02
N GLY A 312 -52.33 51.49 -66.96
CA GLY A 312 -53.80 51.59 -66.78
C GLY A 312 -54.47 52.43 -67.87
N LYS A 313 -53.92 53.64 -68.12
CA LYS A 313 -54.48 54.64 -69.05
C LYS A 313 -54.44 54.24 -70.53
N GLN A 314 -53.75 53.15 -70.87
CA GLN A 314 -53.66 52.66 -72.26
C GLN A 314 -54.77 51.66 -72.63
N SER A 315 -55.47 51.06 -71.65
CA SER A 315 -56.55 50.10 -71.93
C SER A 315 -57.92 50.77 -72.13
N GLU A 316 -58.18 51.87 -71.42
CA GLU A 316 -59.45 52.61 -71.44
C GLU A 316 -59.73 53.31 -72.79
N LEU A 317 -58.70 53.60 -73.61
CA LEU A 317 -58.85 54.25 -74.92
C LEU A 317 -59.16 53.28 -76.08
N SER A 318 -59.36 51.98 -75.81
CA SER A 318 -59.47 50.95 -76.87
C SER A 318 -60.87 50.37 -77.11
N SER A 319 -61.85 50.68 -76.24
CA SER A 319 -63.16 49.99 -76.22
C SER A 319 -64.33 50.75 -76.86
N GLU A 320 -64.14 52.02 -77.26
CA GLU A 320 -65.27 52.93 -77.53
C GLU A 320 -65.39 53.45 -78.97
N GLU A 321 -64.70 52.82 -79.94
CA GLU A 321 -64.77 53.22 -81.35
C GLU A 321 -64.83 52.05 -82.35
N ARG A 322 -66.02 51.42 -82.50
CA ARG A 322 -66.44 50.76 -83.76
C ARG A 322 -67.92 50.30 -83.77
N SER A 323 -68.78 51.15 -84.32
CA SER A 323 -70.05 50.75 -84.94
C SER A 323 -70.24 51.56 -86.23
N GLU A 324 -71.16 51.12 -87.12
CA GLU A 324 -71.30 51.56 -88.53
C GLU A 324 -70.18 51.03 -89.49
N ARG A 325 -70.42 50.44 -90.68
CA ARG A 325 -71.63 50.06 -91.46
C ARG A 325 -71.35 48.77 -92.26
N PHE A 326 -72.30 47.84 -92.32
CA PHE A 326 -72.40 46.79 -93.37
C PHE A 326 -73.89 46.45 -93.60
N GLY A 327 -74.29 46.07 -94.82
CA GLY A 327 -75.70 46.14 -95.27
C GLY A 327 -76.71 45.12 -94.65
N PRO A 328 -78.03 45.40 -94.77
CA PRO A 328 -79.06 44.81 -93.91
C PRO A 328 -79.21 43.27 -93.96
N LEU A 329 -79.09 42.67 -95.16
CA LEU A 329 -79.26 41.21 -95.31
C LEU A 329 -78.11 40.38 -94.72
N GLN A 330 -76.90 40.93 -94.66
CA GLN A 330 -75.76 40.23 -94.07
C GLN A 330 -75.69 40.43 -92.56
N GLN A 331 -76.17 41.59 -92.06
CA GLN A 331 -76.46 41.80 -90.64
C GLN A 331 -77.50 40.81 -90.13
N HIS A 332 -78.64 40.61 -90.81
CA HIS A 332 -79.68 39.69 -90.34
C HIS A 332 -79.23 38.22 -90.37
N ARG A 333 -78.43 37.78 -91.36
CA ARG A 333 -77.83 36.42 -91.35
C ARG A 333 -76.81 36.25 -90.22
N ARG A 334 -75.99 37.25 -89.92
CA ARG A 334 -75.04 37.21 -88.78
C ARG A 334 -75.74 37.34 -87.43
N ALA A 335 -76.83 38.10 -87.33
CA ALA A 335 -77.65 38.21 -86.13
C ALA A 335 -78.39 36.89 -85.84
N VAL A 336 -79.01 36.26 -86.84
CA VAL A 336 -79.64 34.94 -86.68
C VAL A 336 -78.60 33.85 -86.40
N ALA A 337 -77.42 33.89 -87.02
CA ALA A 337 -76.33 32.97 -86.67
C ALA A 337 -75.79 33.21 -85.24
N SER A 338 -75.69 34.48 -84.81
CA SER A 338 -75.31 34.86 -83.45
C SER A 338 -76.35 34.39 -82.43
N ILE A 339 -77.65 34.61 -82.69
CA ILE A 339 -78.75 34.20 -81.82
C ILE A 339 -78.88 32.67 -81.80
N ASN A 340 -78.76 31.97 -82.93
CA ASN A 340 -78.74 30.50 -82.94
C ASN A 340 -77.51 29.94 -82.20
N LYS A 341 -76.36 30.62 -82.27
CA LYS A 341 -75.18 30.26 -81.48
C LYS A 341 -75.43 30.52 -79.98
N GLN A 342 -76.01 31.66 -79.61
CA GLN A 342 -76.42 31.95 -78.23
C GLN A 342 -77.46 30.94 -77.71
N ILE A 343 -78.41 30.50 -78.55
CA ILE A 343 -79.38 29.45 -78.21
C ILE A 343 -78.65 28.12 -78.00
N GLN A 344 -77.73 27.72 -78.89
CA GLN A 344 -76.92 26.50 -78.71
C GLN A 344 -76.03 26.56 -77.46
N ASP A 345 -75.42 27.72 -77.18
CA ASP A 345 -74.62 27.94 -75.99
C ASP A 345 -75.51 27.93 -74.73
N LYS A 346 -76.75 28.42 -74.81
CA LYS A 346 -77.74 28.37 -73.71
C LYS A 346 -78.35 26.97 -73.51
N THR A 347 -78.58 26.19 -74.55
CA THR A 347 -79.02 24.78 -74.40
C THR A 347 -77.90 23.93 -73.84
N LYS A 348 -76.65 24.14 -74.26
CA LYS A 348 -75.48 23.51 -73.62
C LYS A 348 -75.35 23.91 -72.16
N GLN A 349 -75.50 25.19 -71.81
CA GLN A 349 -75.54 25.62 -70.41
C GLN A 349 -76.68 24.95 -69.62
N LEU A 350 -77.85 24.73 -70.22
CA LEU A 350 -78.95 23.99 -69.57
C LEU A 350 -78.68 22.49 -69.43
N GLU A 351 -78.01 21.86 -70.39
CA GLU A 351 -77.58 20.45 -70.31
C GLU A 351 -76.47 20.27 -69.26
N GLU A 352 -75.48 21.17 -69.24
CA GLU A 352 -74.44 21.22 -68.18
C GLU A 352 -75.04 21.48 -66.79
N LEU A 353 -76.03 22.36 -66.67
CA LEU A 353 -76.73 22.61 -65.39
C LEU A 353 -77.58 21.41 -64.96
N ARG A 354 -78.21 20.69 -65.90
CA ARG A 354 -78.95 19.44 -65.60
C ARG A 354 -78.00 18.32 -65.19
N ALA A 355 -76.85 18.18 -65.84
CA ALA A 355 -75.81 17.24 -65.45
C ALA A 355 -75.29 17.54 -64.04
N LYS A 356 -74.95 18.82 -63.75
CA LYS A 356 -74.54 19.27 -62.41
C LYS A 356 -75.63 19.05 -61.36
N HIS A 357 -76.90 19.26 -61.69
CA HIS A 357 -78.00 18.97 -60.76
C HIS A 357 -78.12 17.48 -60.46
N ALA A 358 -77.98 16.60 -61.47
CA ALA A 358 -78.01 15.16 -61.27
C ALA A 358 -76.79 14.66 -60.45
N GLU A 359 -75.61 15.21 -60.71
CA GLU A 359 -74.37 14.93 -59.96
C GLU A 359 -74.47 15.38 -58.49
N VAL A 360 -74.95 16.61 -58.24
CA VAL A 360 -75.22 17.12 -56.88
C VAL A 360 -76.33 16.34 -56.20
N GLN A 361 -77.33 15.85 -56.93
CA GLN A 361 -78.38 15.00 -56.37
C GLN A 361 -77.84 13.62 -55.96
N SER A 362 -77.02 12.96 -56.79
CA SER A 362 -76.32 11.71 -56.43
C SER A 362 -75.46 11.92 -55.17
N SER A 363 -74.64 12.97 -55.16
CA SER A 363 -73.80 13.32 -54.01
C SER A 363 -74.63 13.63 -52.75
N CYS A 364 -75.82 14.22 -52.88
CA CYS A 364 -76.73 14.45 -51.76
C CYS A 364 -77.41 13.17 -51.26
N GLU A 365 -77.68 12.20 -52.14
CA GLU A 365 -78.20 10.87 -51.78
C GLU A 365 -77.11 10.02 -51.10
N GLU A 366 -75.87 10.03 -51.62
CA GLU A 366 -74.69 9.42 -50.98
C GLU A 366 -74.38 10.05 -49.62
N ALA A 367 -74.42 11.38 -49.50
CA ALA A 367 -74.21 12.06 -48.22
C ALA A 367 -75.31 11.70 -47.20
N LYS A 368 -76.55 11.45 -47.64
CA LYS A 368 -77.62 10.95 -46.76
C LYS A 368 -77.38 9.52 -46.31
N THR A 369 -76.89 8.62 -47.17
CA THR A 369 -76.58 7.25 -46.76
C THR A 369 -75.43 7.24 -45.75
N ILE A 370 -74.36 8.02 -45.99
CA ILE A 370 -73.25 8.16 -45.04
C ILE A 370 -73.73 8.75 -43.70
N LEU A 371 -74.61 9.76 -43.74
CA LEU A 371 -75.15 10.36 -42.52
C LEU A 371 -76.05 9.36 -41.75
N MET A 372 -76.83 8.54 -42.46
CA MET A 372 -77.66 7.49 -41.85
C MET A 372 -76.80 6.40 -41.20
N GLU A 373 -75.75 5.93 -41.89
CA GLU A 373 -74.76 4.99 -41.34
C GLU A 373 -74.04 5.57 -40.11
N ALA A 374 -73.65 6.85 -40.16
CA ALA A 374 -73.03 7.54 -39.03
C ALA A 374 -74.01 7.69 -37.84
N THR A 375 -75.30 7.95 -38.09
CA THR A 375 -76.30 7.97 -37.01
C THR A 375 -76.53 6.58 -36.41
N GLU A 376 -76.57 5.51 -37.23
CA GLU A 376 -76.66 4.14 -36.71
C GLU A 376 -75.42 3.76 -35.87
N GLN A 377 -74.22 4.11 -36.33
CA GLN A 377 -72.99 3.90 -35.55
C GLN A 377 -73.01 4.72 -34.26
N SER A 378 -73.47 5.97 -34.29
CA SER A 378 -73.60 6.80 -33.08
C SER A 378 -74.61 6.22 -32.10
N GLU A 379 -75.77 5.72 -32.57
CA GLU A 379 -76.74 5.04 -31.72
C GLU A 379 -76.21 3.73 -31.11
N ARG A 380 -75.40 2.97 -31.86
CA ARG A 380 -74.75 1.75 -31.34
C ARG A 380 -73.72 2.11 -30.28
N LEU A 381 -72.88 3.11 -30.55
CA LEU A 381 -71.92 3.64 -29.57
C LEU A 381 -72.63 4.19 -28.33
N GLU A 382 -73.76 4.90 -28.45
CA GLU A 382 -74.55 5.33 -27.30
C GLU A 382 -75.10 4.16 -26.46
N LYS A 383 -75.52 3.05 -27.10
CA LYS A 383 -76.00 1.86 -26.41
C LYS A 383 -74.86 1.13 -25.69
N GLU A 384 -73.70 1.01 -26.32
CA GLU A 384 -72.49 0.48 -25.70
C GLU A 384 -72.01 1.37 -24.55
N LEU A 385 -71.99 2.69 -24.74
CA LEU A 385 -71.58 3.66 -23.73
C LEU A 385 -72.50 3.64 -22.52
N LYS A 386 -73.83 3.58 -22.70
CA LYS A 386 -74.80 3.36 -21.62
C LYS A 386 -74.58 2.03 -20.89
N SER A 387 -74.26 0.95 -21.62
CA SER A 387 -73.95 -0.34 -20.98
C SER A 387 -72.65 -0.31 -20.17
N VAL A 388 -71.68 0.52 -20.57
CA VAL A 388 -70.44 0.73 -19.82
C VAL A 388 -70.67 1.67 -18.62
N GLU A 389 -71.49 2.71 -18.76
CA GLU A 389 -71.93 3.59 -17.66
C GLU A 389 -72.67 2.79 -16.58
N GLU A 390 -73.60 1.89 -16.95
CA GLU A 390 -74.23 0.96 -16.02
C GLU A 390 -73.20 0.05 -15.30
N ILE A 391 -72.12 -0.35 -15.96
CA ILE A 391 -71.03 -1.12 -15.33
C ILE A 391 -70.16 -0.24 -14.42
N GLU A 392 -69.92 1.03 -14.76
CA GLU A 392 -69.19 1.98 -13.91
C GLU A 392 -70.00 2.36 -12.65
N GLU A 393 -71.33 2.54 -12.75
CA GLU A 393 -72.21 2.80 -11.60
C GLU A 393 -72.31 1.60 -10.64
N ASN A 394 -72.23 0.38 -11.16
CA ASN A 394 -72.26 -0.85 -10.36
C ASN A 394 -70.89 -1.23 -9.75
N ALA A 395 -69.81 -0.50 -10.05
CA ALA A 395 -68.46 -0.79 -9.59
C ALA A 395 -68.02 0.12 -8.42
N ASP A 396 -67.19 -0.40 -7.52
CA ASP A 396 -66.64 0.38 -6.41
C ASP A 396 -65.82 1.58 -6.92
N SER A 397 -66.38 2.79 -6.79
CA SER A 397 -65.78 4.05 -7.26
C SER A 397 -64.31 4.22 -6.83
N GLY A 398 -63.97 3.88 -5.58
CA GLY A 398 -62.61 3.95 -5.05
C GLY A 398 -61.64 2.86 -5.52
N VAL A 399 -62.14 1.81 -6.18
CA VAL A 399 -61.33 0.82 -6.93
C VAL A 399 -61.13 1.31 -8.36
N LEU A 400 -62.16 1.88 -8.97
CA LEU A 400 -62.15 2.43 -10.32
C LEU A 400 -61.17 3.62 -10.43
N GLU A 401 -61.12 4.51 -9.44
CA GLU A 401 -60.17 5.63 -9.37
C GLU A 401 -58.70 5.16 -9.22
N LYS A 402 -58.48 4.05 -8.48
CA LYS A 402 -57.15 3.39 -8.39
C LYS A 402 -56.76 2.73 -9.70
N LEU A 403 -57.70 2.11 -10.41
CA LEU A 403 -57.45 1.56 -11.74
C LEU A 403 -57.15 2.66 -12.76
N ARG A 404 -57.90 3.76 -12.77
CA ARG A 404 -57.63 4.93 -13.63
C ARG A 404 -56.24 5.52 -13.36
N SER A 405 -55.84 5.69 -12.09
CA SER A 405 -54.48 6.18 -11.75
C SER A 405 -53.36 5.17 -12.07
N LEU A 406 -53.60 3.87 -11.94
CA LEU A 406 -52.65 2.85 -12.39
C LEU A 406 -52.52 2.78 -13.92
N VAL A 407 -53.61 2.98 -14.67
CA VAL A 407 -53.59 3.04 -16.14
C VAL A 407 -52.87 4.29 -16.63
N THR A 408 -53.15 5.48 -16.08
CA THR A 408 -52.38 6.68 -16.46
C THR A 408 -50.91 6.56 -16.10
N MET A 409 -50.57 5.93 -14.96
CA MET A 409 -49.18 5.62 -14.64
C MET A 409 -48.56 4.59 -15.60
N ASN A 410 -49.32 3.60 -16.07
CA ASN A 410 -48.84 2.61 -17.04
C ASN A 410 -48.57 3.23 -18.42
N GLU A 411 -49.47 4.07 -18.92
CA GLU A 411 -49.27 4.80 -20.18
C GLU A 411 -48.11 5.80 -20.08
N ASN A 412 -47.97 6.53 -18.96
CA ASN A 412 -46.81 7.37 -18.71
C ASN A 412 -45.49 6.58 -18.70
N LEU A 413 -45.47 5.38 -18.10
CA LEU A 413 -44.29 4.51 -18.10
C LEU A 413 -43.98 3.94 -19.49
N LYS A 414 -44.99 3.59 -20.30
CA LYS A 414 -44.80 3.21 -21.71
C LYS A 414 -44.24 4.36 -22.53
N GLN A 415 -44.74 5.57 -22.34
CA GLN A 415 -44.24 6.75 -23.03
C GLN A 415 -42.77 7.02 -22.64
N GLN A 416 -42.43 6.97 -21.36
CA GLN A 416 -41.05 7.10 -20.88
C GLN A 416 -40.13 5.98 -21.43
N GLU A 417 -40.61 4.74 -21.52
CA GLU A 417 -39.86 3.64 -22.14
C GLU A 417 -39.64 3.90 -23.64
N GLN A 418 -40.66 4.38 -24.34
CA GLN A 418 -40.57 4.69 -25.77
C GLN A 418 -39.60 5.85 -26.05
N GLU A 419 -39.68 6.93 -25.26
CA GLU A 419 -38.78 8.09 -25.30
C GLU A 419 -37.33 7.69 -24.93
N PHE A 420 -37.15 6.84 -23.92
CA PHE A 420 -35.83 6.30 -23.59
C PHE A 420 -35.28 5.40 -24.71
N ARG A 421 -36.12 4.57 -25.35
CA ARG A 421 -35.72 3.74 -26.49
C ARG A 421 -35.45 4.53 -27.77
N THR A 422 -36.06 5.71 -27.98
CA THR A 422 -35.65 6.61 -29.07
C THR A 422 -34.34 7.30 -28.72
N HIS A 423 -34.21 7.85 -27.51
CA HIS A 423 -32.99 8.51 -27.05
C HIS A 423 -31.76 7.58 -27.08
N CYS A 424 -31.88 6.32 -26.61
CA CYS A 424 -30.79 5.34 -26.71
C CYS A 424 -30.46 4.94 -28.15
N ARG A 425 -31.42 4.99 -29.08
CA ARG A 425 -31.14 4.77 -30.52
C ARG A 425 -30.44 5.96 -31.13
N GLU A 426 -30.87 7.18 -30.82
CA GLU A 426 -30.22 8.43 -31.24
C GLU A 426 -28.77 8.49 -30.75
N GLU A 427 -28.53 8.28 -29.45
CA GLU A 427 -27.16 8.23 -28.90
C GLU A 427 -26.35 7.06 -29.47
N MET A 428 -26.95 5.89 -29.76
CA MET A 428 -26.25 4.82 -30.46
C MET A 428 -25.84 5.24 -31.88
N THR A 429 -26.73 5.87 -32.65
CA THR A 429 -26.40 6.36 -34.01
C THR A 429 -25.37 7.48 -33.97
N ARG A 430 -25.43 8.38 -32.98
CA ARG A 430 -24.46 9.45 -32.74
C ARG A 430 -23.09 8.90 -32.37
N LEU A 431 -23.04 7.89 -31.49
CA LEU A 431 -21.78 7.21 -31.13
C LEU A 431 -21.21 6.41 -32.32
N GLN A 432 -22.05 5.78 -33.14
CA GLN A 432 -21.62 5.13 -34.38
C GLN A 432 -21.05 6.13 -35.38
N GLN A 433 -21.72 7.27 -35.60
CA GLN A 433 -21.22 8.38 -36.41
C GLN A 433 -19.90 8.93 -35.86
N ASN A 434 -19.80 9.20 -34.55
CA ASN A 434 -18.54 9.62 -33.92
C ASN A 434 -17.43 8.58 -34.11
N ILE A 435 -17.74 7.28 -34.09
CA ILE A 435 -16.75 6.21 -34.33
C ILE A 435 -16.33 6.17 -35.81
N GLU A 436 -17.23 6.43 -36.75
CA GLU A 436 -16.92 6.50 -38.19
C GLU A 436 -16.15 7.79 -38.55
N GLU A 437 -16.50 8.93 -37.96
CA GLU A 437 -15.74 10.17 -38.01
C GLU A 437 -14.35 9.98 -37.39
N LEU A 438 -14.23 9.32 -36.23
CA LEU A 438 -12.92 9.03 -35.64
C LEU A 438 -12.10 8.04 -36.48
N LYS A 439 -12.72 7.03 -37.11
CA LYS A 439 -12.03 6.11 -38.03
C LYS A 439 -11.58 6.80 -39.33
N THR A 440 -12.35 7.76 -39.84
CA THR A 440 -11.97 8.51 -41.04
C THR A 440 -10.94 9.60 -40.72
N ALA A 441 -11.05 10.26 -39.57
CA ALA A 441 -10.07 11.25 -39.08
C ALA A 441 -8.76 10.62 -38.56
N SER A 442 -8.80 9.37 -38.07
CA SER A 442 -7.61 8.57 -37.75
C SER A 442 -6.83 8.15 -39.00
N GLY A 443 -7.43 8.28 -40.19
CA GLY A 443 -6.95 7.66 -41.41
C GLY A 443 -7.08 6.13 -41.39
N GLN A 444 -6.97 5.52 -42.57
CA GLN A 444 -6.45 4.15 -42.61
C GLN A 444 -4.99 4.21 -42.15
N ASP A 445 -4.55 3.30 -41.28
CA ASP A 445 -3.15 3.21 -40.84
C ASP A 445 -2.24 3.42 -42.05
N THR A 446 -1.47 4.51 -42.07
CA THR A 446 -0.58 4.77 -43.20
C THR A 446 0.41 3.60 -43.30
N ASP A 447 0.94 3.31 -44.49
CA ASP A 447 1.93 2.23 -44.58
C ASP A 447 3.17 2.53 -43.71
N GLU A 448 3.45 3.82 -43.44
CA GLU A 448 4.43 4.28 -42.44
C GLU A 448 4.06 3.88 -40.99
N ASP A 449 2.79 3.96 -40.59
CA ASP A 449 2.32 3.52 -39.26
C ASP A 449 2.37 1.99 -39.11
N LYS A 450 2.09 1.25 -40.18
CA LYS A 450 2.25 -0.21 -40.21
C LYS A 450 3.73 -0.61 -40.10
N GLU A 451 4.61 0.02 -40.89
CA GLU A 451 6.05 -0.19 -40.80
C GLU A 451 6.59 0.18 -39.40
N ARG A 452 6.09 1.26 -38.80
CA ARG A 452 6.42 1.67 -37.43
C ARG A 452 5.99 0.63 -36.40
N ASN A 453 4.78 0.08 -36.51
CA ASN A 453 4.31 -1.00 -35.62
C ASN A 453 5.14 -2.27 -35.81
N GLU A 454 5.49 -2.66 -37.04
CA GLU A 454 6.41 -3.77 -37.28
C GLU A 454 7.81 -3.52 -36.69
N LEU A 455 8.33 -2.29 -36.76
CA LEU A 455 9.61 -1.92 -36.14
C LEU A 455 9.54 -2.00 -34.61
N ILE A 456 8.43 -1.59 -34.00
CA ILE A 456 8.16 -1.74 -32.56
C ILE A 456 8.10 -3.21 -32.17
N ASP A 457 7.39 -4.06 -32.92
CA ASP A 457 7.33 -5.50 -32.67
C ASP A 457 8.70 -6.19 -32.84
N LYS A 458 9.49 -5.78 -33.84
CA LYS A 458 10.86 -6.25 -34.02
C LYS A 458 11.73 -5.84 -32.82
N GLN A 459 11.65 -4.60 -32.36
CA GLN A 459 12.36 -4.14 -31.16
C GLN A 459 11.94 -4.91 -29.91
N TYR A 460 10.63 -5.00 -29.64
CA TYR A 460 10.04 -5.75 -28.52
C TYR A 460 10.53 -7.20 -28.48
N ASN A 461 10.51 -7.90 -29.62
CA ASN A 461 11.02 -9.27 -29.71
C ASN A 461 12.53 -9.35 -29.40
N THR A 462 13.35 -8.43 -29.92
CA THR A 462 14.78 -8.43 -29.57
C THR A 462 15.04 -8.15 -28.08
N ASP A 463 14.25 -7.29 -27.44
CA ASP A 463 14.37 -6.99 -26.01
C ASP A 463 13.84 -8.14 -25.14
N ARG A 464 12.79 -8.84 -25.59
CA ARG A 464 12.31 -10.08 -24.96
C ARG A 464 13.39 -11.17 -24.98
N ASP A 465 14.11 -11.30 -26.08
CA ASP A 465 15.23 -12.26 -26.22
C ASP A 465 16.46 -11.85 -25.39
N LYS A 466 16.78 -10.55 -25.31
CA LYS A 466 17.81 -10.01 -24.39
C LYS A 466 17.43 -10.32 -22.94
N LEU A 467 16.18 -10.08 -22.54
CA LEU A 467 15.66 -10.38 -21.21
C LEU A 467 15.73 -11.88 -20.90
N HIS A 468 15.40 -12.74 -21.86
CA HIS A 468 15.53 -14.18 -21.71
C HIS A 468 16.99 -14.61 -21.50
N LYS A 469 17.92 -14.07 -22.28
CA LYS A 469 19.37 -14.30 -22.10
C LYS A 469 19.88 -13.83 -20.73
N ILE A 470 19.44 -12.66 -20.27
CA ILE A 470 19.79 -12.13 -18.93
C ILE A 470 19.23 -13.03 -17.82
N ARG A 471 17.98 -13.51 -17.93
CA ARG A 471 17.39 -14.47 -16.98
C ARG A 471 18.17 -15.79 -16.93
N LEU A 472 18.63 -16.30 -18.07
CA LEU A 472 19.49 -17.50 -18.13
C LEU A 472 20.85 -17.27 -17.46
N LEU A 473 21.48 -16.11 -17.68
CA LEU A 473 22.74 -15.74 -17.01
C LEU A 473 22.56 -15.58 -15.50
N MET A 474 21.47 -14.96 -15.05
CA MET A 474 21.12 -14.86 -13.63
C MET A 474 20.88 -16.25 -13.02
N ALA A 475 20.13 -17.12 -13.69
CA ALA A 475 19.93 -18.50 -13.22
C ALA A 475 21.25 -19.29 -13.13
N ARG A 476 22.19 -19.07 -14.06
CA ARG A 476 23.54 -19.64 -13.99
C ARG A 476 24.32 -19.10 -12.78
N ARG A 477 24.34 -17.79 -12.56
CA ARG A 477 25.00 -17.18 -11.39
C ARG A 477 24.39 -17.65 -10.08
N ASN A 478 23.06 -17.78 -9.98
CA ASN A 478 22.40 -18.30 -8.78
C ASN A 478 22.77 -19.77 -8.50
N ARG A 479 22.94 -20.60 -9.54
CA ARG A 479 23.47 -21.97 -9.37
C ARG A 479 24.94 -21.96 -8.91
N GLU A 480 25.77 -21.09 -9.48
CA GLU A 480 27.18 -20.93 -9.07
C GLU A 480 27.27 -20.47 -7.60
N ILE A 481 26.43 -19.51 -7.17
CA ILE A 481 26.32 -19.06 -5.77
C ILE A 481 25.86 -20.21 -4.86
N ALA A 482 24.83 -20.98 -5.23
CA ALA A 482 24.37 -22.11 -4.43
C ALA A 482 25.42 -23.23 -4.28
N ILE A 483 26.24 -23.46 -5.32
CA ILE A 483 27.39 -24.38 -5.25
C ILE A 483 28.48 -23.83 -4.32
N LEU A 484 28.76 -22.52 -4.38
CA LEU A 484 29.73 -21.88 -3.49
C LEU A 484 29.26 -21.89 -2.03
N GLN A 485 27.98 -21.65 -1.75
CA GLN A 485 27.40 -21.75 -0.41
C GLN A 485 27.57 -23.16 0.16
N ARG A 486 27.20 -24.21 -0.59
CA ARG A 486 27.44 -25.60 -0.14
C ARG A 486 28.91 -25.90 0.15
N LYS A 487 29.83 -25.39 -0.68
CA LYS A 487 31.29 -25.53 -0.44
C LYS A 487 31.79 -24.75 0.76
N ILE A 488 31.10 -23.69 1.18
CA ILE A 488 31.40 -22.96 2.42
C ILE A 488 30.83 -23.74 3.62
N ASP A 489 29.62 -24.28 3.51
CA ASP A 489 28.98 -25.11 4.54
C ASP A 489 29.73 -26.45 4.76
N GLU A 490 30.38 -26.99 3.72
CA GLU A 490 31.28 -28.14 3.80
C GLU A 490 32.55 -27.88 4.65
N VAL A 491 32.93 -26.61 4.89
CA VAL A 491 34.09 -26.26 5.71
C VAL A 491 33.65 -26.16 7.18
N PRO A 492 34.14 -27.03 8.08
CA PRO A 492 33.70 -27.03 9.46
C PRO A 492 33.92 -25.67 10.13
N SER A 493 32.87 -25.14 10.72
CA SER A 493 32.90 -23.87 11.44
C SER A 493 33.87 -23.94 12.63
N ARG A 494 34.31 -22.77 13.10
CA ARG A 494 35.13 -22.66 14.31
C ARG A 494 34.46 -23.30 15.54
N ALA A 495 33.12 -23.33 15.59
CA ALA A 495 32.37 -24.01 16.63
C ALA A 495 32.50 -25.54 16.52
N GLU A 496 32.30 -26.11 15.34
CA GLU A 496 32.43 -27.55 15.08
C GLU A 496 33.87 -28.04 15.30
N LEU A 497 34.88 -27.29 14.81
CA LEU A 497 36.29 -27.58 15.11
C LEU A 497 36.57 -27.61 16.62
N THR A 498 35.95 -26.70 17.38
CA THR A 498 36.05 -26.70 18.86
C THR A 498 35.33 -27.90 19.48
N GLN A 499 34.20 -28.34 18.92
CA GLN A 499 33.50 -29.55 19.37
C GLN A 499 34.33 -30.81 19.07
N TYR A 500 34.88 -30.96 17.86
CA TYR A 500 35.78 -32.05 17.51
C TYR A 500 37.01 -32.06 18.42
N GLN A 501 37.64 -30.92 18.68
CA GLN A 501 38.77 -30.82 19.62
C GLN A 501 38.39 -31.32 21.03
N LYS A 502 37.24 -30.89 21.57
CA LYS A 502 36.74 -31.41 22.86
C LYS A 502 36.50 -32.92 22.80
N ARG A 503 35.90 -33.42 21.73
CA ARG A 503 35.60 -34.84 21.54
C ARG A 503 36.87 -35.70 21.46
N PHE A 504 37.92 -35.20 20.82
CA PHE A 504 39.23 -35.85 20.84
C PHE A 504 39.84 -35.86 22.26
N ILE A 505 39.75 -34.77 23.02
CA ILE A 505 40.24 -34.71 24.41
C ILE A 505 39.47 -35.70 25.30
N GLU A 506 38.15 -35.78 25.16
CA GLU A 506 37.31 -36.80 25.82
C GLU A 506 37.75 -38.22 25.48
N LEU A 507 37.97 -38.52 24.19
CA LEU A 507 38.40 -39.83 23.72
C LEU A 507 39.80 -40.19 24.25
N TYR A 508 40.76 -39.26 24.20
CA TYR A 508 42.09 -39.47 24.78
C TYR A 508 42.03 -39.68 26.29
N SER A 509 41.14 -38.99 27.00
CA SER A 509 40.89 -39.20 28.43
C SER A 509 40.34 -40.61 28.71
N GLN A 510 39.37 -41.08 27.92
CA GLN A 510 38.83 -42.44 28.01
C GLN A 510 39.90 -43.51 27.74
N VAL A 511 40.68 -43.37 26.65
CA VAL A 511 41.79 -44.29 26.33
C VAL A 511 42.86 -44.30 27.43
N SER A 512 43.17 -43.14 28.00
CA SER A 512 44.10 -43.03 29.14
C SER A 512 43.57 -43.72 30.40
N ALA A 513 42.27 -43.58 30.69
CA ALA A 513 41.60 -44.26 31.79
C ALA A 513 41.63 -45.79 31.62
N THR A 514 41.21 -46.32 30.47
CA THR A 514 41.23 -47.77 30.20
C THR A 514 42.64 -48.34 30.16
N HIS A 515 43.63 -47.59 29.68
CA HIS A 515 45.04 -47.98 29.77
C HIS A 515 45.52 -48.04 31.23
N LYS A 516 45.13 -47.07 32.07
CA LYS A 516 45.45 -47.06 33.50
C LYS A 516 44.82 -48.24 34.24
N GLU A 517 43.55 -48.55 33.98
CA GLU A 517 42.86 -49.73 34.53
C GLU A 517 43.54 -51.02 34.07
N THR A 518 43.85 -51.16 32.78
CA THR A 518 44.59 -52.31 32.23
C THR A 518 45.94 -52.49 32.93
N LYS A 519 46.69 -51.40 33.15
CA LYS A 519 47.96 -51.43 33.88
C LYS A 519 47.78 -51.80 35.36
N GLN A 520 46.68 -51.40 35.99
CA GLN A 520 46.34 -51.81 37.36
C GLN A 520 46.02 -53.31 37.42
N PHE A 521 45.27 -53.85 36.46
CA PHE A 521 44.99 -55.29 36.37
C PHE A 521 46.26 -56.11 36.15
N PHE A 522 47.15 -55.71 35.23
CA PHE A 522 48.46 -56.36 35.07
C PHE A 522 49.33 -56.29 36.34
N THR A 523 49.33 -55.14 37.03
CA THR A 523 50.07 -55.00 38.29
C THR A 523 49.49 -55.93 39.37
N LEU A 524 48.17 -55.98 39.51
CA LEU A 524 47.49 -56.88 40.45
C LEU A 524 47.80 -58.34 40.12
N TYR A 525 47.65 -58.74 38.85
CA TYR A 525 47.99 -60.08 38.37
C TYR A 525 49.42 -60.46 38.74
N ASN A 526 50.41 -59.64 38.39
CA ASN A 526 51.82 -59.89 38.71
C ASN A 526 52.05 -60.01 40.23
N THR A 527 51.41 -59.17 41.06
CA THR A 527 51.55 -59.29 42.53
C THR A 527 50.86 -60.52 43.12
N LEU A 528 49.82 -61.06 42.47
CA LEU A 528 49.16 -62.30 42.87
C LEU A 528 49.96 -63.52 42.41
N ASP A 529 50.57 -63.46 41.22
CA ASP A 529 51.46 -64.49 40.69
C ASP A 529 52.76 -64.58 41.52
N ASP A 530 53.39 -63.45 41.84
CA ASP A 530 54.52 -63.39 42.78
C ASP A 530 54.16 -64.04 44.13
N LYS A 531 53.01 -63.68 44.71
CA LYS A 531 52.52 -64.27 45.98
C LYS A 531 52.30 -65.77 45.85
N LYS A 532 51.68 -66.23 44.77
CA LYS A 532 51.46 -67.65 44.48
C LYS A 532 52.81 -68.38 44.42
N VAL A 533 53.79 -67.85 43.68
CA VAL A 533 55.15 -68.43 43.58
C VAL A 533 55.86 -68.45 44.95
N TYR A 534 55.65 -67.47 45.83
CA TYR A 534 56.18 -67.52 47.20
C TYR A 534 55.47 -68.58 48.07
N LEU A 535 54.14 -68.71 47.98
CA LEU A 535 53.37 -69.73 48.70
C LEU A 535 53.69 -71.15 48.20
N GLU A 536 53.92 -71.34 46.90
CA GLU A 536 54.39 -72.61 46.33
C GLU A 536 55.79 -72.96 46.84
N LYS A 537 56.69 -71.98 46.97
CA LYS A 537 58.02 -72.18 47.58
C LYS A 537 57.92 -72.53 49.07
N GLU A 538 57.00 -71.92 49.80
CA GLU A 538 56.75 -72.23 51.21
C GLU A 538 56.17 -73.65 51.38
N ALA A 539 55.17 -74.02 50.58
CA ALA A 539 54.61 -75.37 50.56
C ALA A 539 55.66 -76.44 50.19
N ASN A 540 56.47 -76.19 49.16
CA ASN A 540 57.55 -77.09 48.75
C ASN A 540 58.64 -77.21 49.84
N LEU A 541 58.95 -76.11 50.55
CA LEU A 541 59.88 -76.13 51.67
C LEU A 541 59.31 -76.93 52.85
N LEU A 542 58.03 -76.75 53.20
CA LEU A 542 57.35 -77.49 54.27
C LEU A 542 57.25 -78.99 53.95
N ASN A 543 56.95 -79.36 52.70
CA ASN A 543 56.96 -80.76 52.25
C ASN A 543 58.37 -81.37 52.37
N SER A 544 59.40 -80.67 51.88
CA SER A 544 60.80 -81.11 52.02
C SER A 544 61.23 -81.26 53.48
N ILE A 545 60.79 -80.36 54.37
CA ILE A 545 61.00 -80.47 55.81
C ILE A 545 60.30 -81.73 56.36
N HIS A 546 59.05 -81.97 55.98
CA HIS A 546 58.24 -83.09 56.45
C HIS A 546 58.84 -84.46 56.03
N ASP A 547 59.17 -84.61 54.76
CA ASP A 547 59.71 -85.85 54.19
C ASP A 547 61.07 -86.21 54.79
N ASN A 548 61.94 -85.21 55.01
CA ASN A 548 63.25 -85.40 55.61
C ASN A 548 63.20 -85.55 57.15
N PHE A 549 62.13 -85.11 57.82
CA PHE A 549 62.05 -85.09 59.29
C PHE A 549 62.18 -86.50 59.90
N GLN A 550 61.47 -87.50 59.35
CA GLN A 550 61.52 -88.87 59.87
C GLN A 550 62.92 -89.49 59.73
N GLN A 551 63.61 -89.22 58.61
CA GLN A 551 64.96 -89.74 58.36
C GLN A 551 66.00 -89.04 59.24
N ALA A 552 65.91 -87.70 59.36
CA ALA A 552 66.80 -86.91 60.20
C ALA A 552 66.70 -87.27 61.69
N MET A 553 65.49 -87.59 62.19
CA MET A 553 65.27 -87.92 63.59
C MET A 553 65.66 -89.36 63.97
N ALA A 554 66.02 -90.21 63.00
CA ALA A 554 66.45 -91.59 63.24
C ALA A 554 67.88 -91.73 63.80
N SER A 555 68.71 -90.69 63.71
CA SER A 555 70.10 -90.70 64.22
C SER A 555 70.52 -89.35 64.79
N SER A 556 71.26 -89.36 65.90
CA SER A 556 71.72 -88.12 66.57
C SER A 556 72.58 -87.25 65.66
N ALA A 557 73.44 -87.85 64.83
CA ALA A 557 74.29 -87.12 63.89
C ALA A 557 73.48 -86.53 62.72
N ALA A 558 72.47 -87.26 62.22
CA ALA A 558 71.58 -86.76 61.17
C ALA A 558 70.69 -85.61 61.68
N LYS A 559 70.25 -85.68 62.94
CA LYS A 559 69.50 -84.62 63.62
C LYS A 559 70.31 -83.33 63.74
N GLU A 560 71.60 -83.40 64.10
CA GLU A 560 72.45 -82.21 64.16
C GLU A 560 72.69 -81.60 62.77
N GLN A 561 72.89 -82.43 61.74
CA GLN A 561 73.02 -81.96 60.35
C GLN A 561 71.73 -81.28 59.85
N PHE A 562 70.56 -81.85 60.17
CA PHE A 562 69.26 -81.26 59.82
C PHE A 562 69.04 -79.90 60.52
N LEU A 563 69.43 -79.75 61.78
CA LEU A 563 69.36 -78.46 62.47
C LEU A 563 70.24 -77.40 61.80
N ARG A 564 71.48 -77.74 61.43
CA ARG A 564 72.37 -76.83 60.68
C ARG A 564 71.80 -76.45 59.31
N GLN A 565 71.12 -77.38 58.62
CA GLN A 565 70.40 -77.08 57.37
C GLN A 565 69.22 -76.14 57.57
N MET A 566 68.43 -76.31 58.65
CA MET A 566 67.33 -75.40 59.00
C MET A 566 67.85 -74.00 59.32
N GLU A 567 68.94 -73.87 60.07
CA GLU A 567 69.60 -72.58 60.34
C GLU A 567 70.05 -71.90 59.04
N GLN A 568 70.66 -72.65 58.12
CA GLN A 568 71.08 -72.14 56.80
C GLN A 568 69.89 -71.67 55.95
N ILE A 569 68.77 -72.40 55.97
CA ILE A 569 67.53 -72.01 55.27
C ILE A 569 66.94 -70.72 55.86
N VAL A 570 66.85 -70.64 57.19
CA VAL A 570 66.36 -69.44 57.90
C VAL A 570 67.24 -68.22 57.58
N GLU A 571 68.56 -68.39 57.54
CA GLU A 571 69.48 -67.31 57.19
C GLU A 571 69.35 -66.90 55.72
N GLY A 572 69.17 -67.85 54.80
CA GLY A 572 68.84 -67.58 53.39
C GLY A 572 67.53 -66.78 53.22
N ILE A 573 66.50 -67.09 54.01
CA ILE A 573 65.23 -66.35 54.03
C ILE A 573 65.44 -64.92 54.54
N LYS A 574 66.18 -64.71 55.64
CA LYS A 574 66.52 -63.36 56.14
C LYS A 574 67.26 -62.53 55.10
N GLN A 575 68.28 -63.10 54.45
CA GLN A 575 69.05 -62.41 53.41
C GLN A 575 68.17 -62.04 52.20
N ASN A 576 67.25 -62.93 51.79
CA ASN A 576 66.30 -62.62 50.72
C ASN A 576 65.31 -61.51 51.12
N ARG A 577 64.83 -61.49 52.36
CA ARG A 577 64.01 -60.39 52.90
C ARG A 577 64.76 -59.05 52.81
N ILE A 578 66.01 -58.99 53.27
CA ILE A 578 66.84 -57.77 53.22
C ILE A 578 67.03 -57.29 51.76
N LYS A 579 67.31 -58.20 50.82
CA LYS A 579 67.42 -57.87 49.38
C LYS A 579 66.11 -57.28 48.82
N MET A 580 64.95 -57.85 49.18
CA MET A 580 63.65 -57.35 48.74
C MET A 580 63.28 -56.01 49.39
N GLU A 581 63.65 -55.80 50.66
CA GLU A 581 63.46 -54.55 51.36
C GLU A 581 64.30 -53.41 50.77
N LYS A 582 65.56 -53.68 50.38
CA LYS A 582 66.38 -52.73 49.64
C LYS A 582 65.76 -52.37 48.28
N LYS A 583 65.32 -53.36 47.48
CA LYS A 583 64.63 -53.12 46.21
C LYS A 583 63.34 -52.29 46.39
N LYS A 584 62.60 -52.49 47.48
CA LYS A 584 61.42 -51.68 47.83
C LYS A 584 61.79 -50.22 48.10
N GLN A 585 62.89 -49.97 48.82
CA GLN A 585 63.38 -48.62 49.09
C GLN A 585 63.85 -47.91 47.81
N GLU A 586 64.63 -48.60 46.96
CA GLU A 586 65.09 -48.09 45.66
C GLU A 586 63.91 -47.70 44.75
N ASN A 587 62.90 -48.56 44.63
CA ASN A 587 61.68 -48.25 43.86
C ASN A 587 60.84 -47.12 44.48
N LYS A 588 60.82 -47.00 45.82
CA LYS A 588 60.14 -45.88 46.50
C LYS A 588 60.83 -44.56 46.15
N MET A 589 62.16 -44.47 46.27
CA MET A 589 62.90 -43.26 45.91
C MET A 589 62.67 -42.87 44.44
N ARG A 590 62.70 -43.84 43.52
CA ARG A 590 62.42 -43.59 42.10
C ARG A 590 60.99 -43.12 41.84
N ARG A 591 60.00 -43.66 42.55
CA ARG A 591 58.61 -43.18 42.49
C ARG A 591 58.49 -41.75 42.98
N ASP A 592 59.15 -41.43 44.09
CA ASP A 592 59.08 -40.11 44.71
C ASP A 592 59.76 -39.06 43.78
N GLN A 593 60.92 -39.37 43.19
CA GLN A 593 61.56 -38.58 42.13
C GLN A 593 60.64 -38.31 40.92
N LEU A 594 60.01 -39.34 40.37
CA LEU A 594 59.07 -39.20 39.24
C LEU A 594 57.81 -38.40 39.60
N ASN A 595 57.41 -38.41 40.88
CA ASN A 595 56.30 -37.60 41.37
C ASN A 595 56.69 -36.12 41.44
N ASP A 596 57.91 -35.82 41.87
CA ASP A 596 58.43 -34.45 41.92
C ASP A 596 58.61 -33.86 40.50
N GLU A 597 59.15 -34.64 39.56
CA GLU A 597 59.19 -34.28 38.13
C GLU A 597 57.77 -34.00 37.56
N TYR A 598 56.78 -34.82 37.94
CA TYR A 598 55.39 -34.63 37.54
C TYR A 598 54.77 -33.34 38.13
N LEU A 599 55.09 -33.00 39.39
CA LEU A 599 54.65 -31.75 40.01
C LEU A 599 55.27 -30.53 39.31
N GLU A 600 56.56 -30.57 38.98
CA GLU A 600 57.18 -29.51 38.18
C GLU A 600 56.51 -29.32 36.81
N LEU A 601 56.16 -30.42 36.13
CA LEU A 601 55.47 -30.36 34.84
C LEU A 601 54.05 -29.77 34.97
N LEU A 602 53.33 -30.08 36.04
CA LEU A 602 52.04 -29.45 36.33
C LEU A 602 52.18 -27.94 36.58
N ASP A 603 53.20 -27.49 37.30
CA ASP A 603 53.42 -26.06 37.52
C ASP A 603 53.88 -25.32 36.26
N LYS A 604 54.70 -25.94 35.42
CA LYS A 604 55.01 -25.46 34.06
C LYS A 604 53.73 -25.35 33.21
N GLN A 605 52.83 -26.33 33.29
CA GLN A 605 51.53 -26.30 32.58
C GLN A 605 50.61 -25.18 33.10
N ARG A 606 50.51 -25.00 34.43
CA ARG A 606 49.75 -23.89 35.05
C ARG A 606 50.30 -22.54 34.62
N LEU A 607 51.63 -22.37 34.61
CA LEU A 607 52.29 -21.15 34.15
C LEU A 607 51.98 -20.87 32.67
N TYR A 608 52.03 -21.89 31.81
CA TYR A 608 51.66 -21.76 30.39
C TYR A 608 50.19 -21.34 30.21
N PHE A 609 49.25 -21.94 30.94
CA PHE A 609 47.84 -21.51 30.87
C PHE A 609 47.65 -20.08 31.37
N LYS A 610 48.38 -19.66 32.40
CA LYS A 610 48.37 -18.27 32.88
C LYS A 610 48.92 -17.32 31.81
N THR A 611 50.11 -17.55 31.27
CA THR A 611 50.70 -16.66 30.26
C THR A 611 49.87 -16.58 28.99
N VAL A 612 49.23 -17.68 28.56
CA VAL A 612 48.28 -17.67 27.43
C VAL A 612 47.00 -16.89 27.75
N LYS A 613 46.51 -16.91 29.00
CA LYS A 613 45.37 -16.08 29.43
C LYS A 613 45.75 -14.60 29.42
N ASP A 614 46.86 -14.27 30.07
CA ASP A 614 47.38 -12.90 30.18
C ASP A 614 47.64 -12.31 28.78
N PHE A 615 48.26 -13.08 27.87
CA PHE A 615 48.45 -12.70 26.46
C PHE A 615 47.12 -12.44 25.73
N LYS A 616 46.10 -13.28 25.91
CA LYS A 616 44.77 -13.06 25.31
C LYS A 616 44.08 -11.81 25.85
N GLU A 617 44.31 -11.46 27.11
CA GLU A 617 43.80 -10.21 27.69
C GLU A 617 44.51 -8.99 27.12
N GLU A 618 45.84 -9.04 26.93
CA GLU A 618 46.59 -7.99 26.23
C GLU A 618 46.19 -7.86 24.75
N CYS A 619 45.95 -8.96 24.02
CA CYS A 619 45.40 -8.90 22.67
C CYS A 619 44.06 -8.15 22.62
N ARG A 620 43.12 -8.47 23.53
CA ARG A 620 41.83 -7.76 23.63
C ARG A 620 41.99 -6.28 23.98
N LYS A 621 42.93 -5.94 24.88
CA LYS A 621 43.25 -4.53 25.18
C LYS A 621 43.76 -3.81 23.95
N ASN A 622 44.64 -4.45 23.17
CA ASN A 622 45.15 -3.89 21.92
C ASN A 622 44.05 -3.72 20.87
N GLU A 623 43.16 -4.71 20.67
CA GLU A 623 41.98 -4.59 19.80
C GLU A 623 41.06 -3.42 20.20
N MET A 624 40.81 -3.24 21.50
CA MET A 624 40.04 -2.09 22.01
C MET A 624 40.76 -0.75 21.81
N LEU A 625 42.09 -0.69 21.95
CA LEU A 625 42.88 0.51 21.70
C LEU A 625 42.93 0.85 20.21
N LEU A 626 43.11 -0.13 19.32
CA LEU A 626 43.02 0.02 17.87
C LEU A 626 41.64 0.50 17.43
N SER A 627 40.57 -0.02 18.05
CA SER A 627 39.20 0.44 17.79
C SER A 627 38.99 1.90 18.21
N LYS A 628 39.52 2.30 19.37
CA LYS A 628 39.52 3.70 19.84
C LYS A 628 40.37 4.62 18.94
N LEU A 629 41.50 4.14 18.42
CA LEU A 629 42.33 4.86 17.46
C LEU A 629 41.61 5.07 16.12
N ARG A 630 40.96 4.02 15.58
CA ARG A 630 40.14 4.14 14.36
C ARG A 630 38.97 5.09 14.54
N ALA A 631 38.27 5.04 15.68
CA ALA A 631 37.19 5.96 15.99
C ALA A 631 37.67 7.42 16.10
N LYS A 632 38.89 7.65 16.62
CA LYS A 632 39.51 8.99 16.67
C LYS A 632 40.06 9.49 15.34
N GLY A 633 40.49 8.60 14.45
CA GLY A 633 40.98 8.94 13.11
C GLY A 633 39.90 9.04 12.03
N ALA A 634 38.63 8.85 12.41
CA ALA A 634 37.45 9.04 11.56
C ALA A 634 36.66 10.32 11.92
N SER A 635 37.26 11.18 12.75
CA SER A 635 36.84 12.55 13.08
C SER A 635 37.94 13.53 12.69
#